data_AF-A0A3A4A423-F1
#
_entry.id   AF-A0A3A4A423-F1
#
_cell.length_a   1.000
_cell.length_b   1.000
_cell.length_c   1.000
_cell.angle_alpha   90.00
_cell.angle_beta   90.00
_cell.angle_gamma   90.00
#
_symmetry.space_group_name_H-M   'P 1'
#
loop_
_entity.id
_entity.type
_entity.pdbx_description
1 polymer ?
#
loop_
_entity_poly.entity_id
_entity_poly.type
_entity_poly.pdbx_seq_one_letter_code
_entity_poly.pdbx_strand_id
1 'polypeptide(L)'
;MAALRGKGHQCVPQEAEAVRCALEIGESAFEVTLRVPGGRLSSVFASVRTPGPVDGSPAAMAYLSWLAELPFAGDRAVVAEVHRWVLVGVTAQKGRTGRISGYRYTLDSGRRAGHVTLSIDPFTT
;
A
#
# COMPACT_ATOMS: atom_id res chain seq x y z
N MET A 1 -6.64 12.17 -0.08
CA MET A 1 -8.00 11.91 0.45
C MET A 1 -9.09 11.91 -0.61
N ALA A 2 -9.25 12.97 -1.41
CA ALA A 2 -10.26 13.01 -2.48
C ALA A 2 -10.13 11.83 -3.47
N ALA A 3 -8.90 11.44 -3.83
CA ALA A 3 -8.64 10.29 -4.70
C ALA A 3 -9.20 8.96 -4.15
N LEU A 4 -8.96 8.65 -2.86
CA LEU A 4 -9.47 7.42 -2.23
C LEU A 4 -11.00 7.40 -2.17
N ARG A 5 -11.61 8.51 -1.74
CA ARG A 5 -13.08 8.65 -1.71
C ARG A 5 -13.68 8.56 -3.13
N GLY A 6 -13.04 9.16 -4.12
CA GLY A 6 -13.44 9.06 -5.53
C GLY A 6 -13.34 7.65 -6.12
N LYS A 7 -12.58 6.76 -5.48
CA LYS A 7 -12.53 5.31 -5.78
C LYS A 7 -13.51 4.49 -4.93
N GLY A 8 -14.44 5.14 -4.21
CA GLY A 8 -15.46 4.48 -3.39
C GLY A 8 -15.04 4.12 -1.97
N HIS A 9 -13.84 4.52 -1.51
CA HIS A 9 -13.43 4.20 -0.14
C HIS A 9 -14.25 5.00 0.88
N GLN A 10 -14.66 4.32 1.93
CA GLN A 10 -15.13 4.96 3.15
C GLN A 10 -13.92 5.33 4.00
N CYS A 11 -13.70 6.64 4.17
CA CYS A 11 -12.58 7.15 4.93
C CYS A 11 -13.05 7.78 6.25
N VAL A 12 -12.46 7.30 7.34
CA VAL A 12 -12.69 7.75 8.71
C VAL A 12 -11.41 8.35 9.30
N PRO A 13 -11.45 9.57 9.87
CA PRO A 13 -10.34 10.09 10.64
C PRO A 13 -9.94 9.13 11.76
N GLN A 14 -8.67 9.11 12.10
CA GLN A 14 -8.11 8.38 13.23
C GLN A 14 -7.34 9.36 14.11
N GLU A 15 -6.85 8.89 15.25
CA GLU A 15 -5.98 9.69 16.12
C GLU A 15 -4.67 10.07 15.41
N ALA A 16 -3.99 11.10 15.94
CA ALA A 16 -2.64 11.49 15.54
C ALA A 16 -2.46 11.83 14.04
N GLU A 17 -3.41 12.57 13.48
CA GLU A 17 -3.41 13.04 12.08
C GLU A 17 -3.36 11.89 11.06
N ALA A 18 -3.91 10.74 11.44
CA ALA A 18 -4.08 9.59 10.56
C ALA A 18 -5.51 9.50 10.03
N VAL A 19 -5.65 8.78 8.93
CA VAL A 19 -6.95 8.51 8.31
C VAL A 19 -6.96 7.10 7.75
N ARG A 20 -8.00 6.35 8.10
CA ARG A 20 -8.21 5.00 7.61
C ARG A 20 -9.26 5.04 6.52
N CYS A 21 -8.97 4.44 5.38
CA CYS A 21 -9.87 4.28 4.26
C CYS A 21 -10.04 2.80 3.96
N ALA A 22 -11.28 2.35 3.83
CA ALA A 22 -11.61 0.96 3.52
C ALA A 22 -12.57 0.88 2.33
N LEU A 23 -12.43 -0.18 1.54
CA LEU A 23 -13.29 -0.53 0.42
C LEU A 23 -13.45 -2.05 0.40
N GLU A 24 -14.70 -2.51 0.32
CA GLU A 24 -15.02 -3.92 0.14
C GLU A 24 -15.70 -4.12 -1.22
N ILE A 25 -15.24 -5.11 -1.96
CA ILE A 25 -15.80 -5.49 -3.27
C ILE A 25 -15.97 -7.01 -3.27
N GLY A 26 -17.21 -7.48 -3.15
CA GLY A 26 -17.49 -8.89 -2.94
C GLY A 26 -16.76 -9.41 -1.72
N GLU A 27 -15.97 -10.46 -1.89
CA GLU A 27 -15.16 -11.07 -0.82
C GLU A 27 -13.75 -10.45 -0.68
N SER A 28 -13.43 -9.41 -1.45
CA SER A 28 -12.15 -8.72 -1.36
C SER A 28 -12.24 -7.46 -0.50
N ALA A 29 -11.25 -7.25 0.35
CA ALA A 29 -11.15 -6.08 1.21
C ALA A 29 -9.85 -5.33 0.98
N PHE A 30 -9.96 -4.01 0.79
CA PHE A 30 -8.86 -3.09 0.55
C PHE A 30 -8.87 -2.05 1.67
N GLU A 31 -7.79 -2.00 2.43
CA GLU A 31 -7.66 -1.05 3.53
C GLU A 31 -6.35 -0.30 3.41
N VAL A 32 -6.40 1.00 3.71
CA VAL A 32 -5.22 1.85 3.82
C VAL A 32 -5.37 2.80 4.99
N THR A 33 -4.31 2.92 5.78
CA THR A 33 -4.14 3.96 6.79
C THR A 33 -3.02 4.87 6.33
N LEU A 34 -3.32 6.15 6.19
CA LEU A 34 -2.36 7.20 5.85
C LEU A 34 -2.14 8.07 7.07
N ARG A 35 -0.88 8.36 7.40
CA ARG A 35 -0.53 9.37 8.41
C ARG A 35 0.01 10.61 7.71
N VAL A 36 -0.65 11.75 7.91
CA VAL A 36 -0.39 12.97 7.12
C VAL A 36 -0.21 14.20 8.02
N PRO A 37 0.80 14.23 8.91
CA PRO A 37 0.98 15.35 9.83
C PRO A 37 1.37 16.62 9.09
N GLY A 38 0.74 17.75 9.44
CA GLY A 38 0.99 19.03 8.78
C GLY A 38 0.78 19.01 7.25
N GLY A 39 -0.07 18.09 6.74
CA GLY A 39 -0.38 17.98 5.31
C GLY A 39 0.67 17.21 4.48
N ARG A 40 1.70 16.62 5.10
CA ARG A 40 2.72 15.81 4.41
C ARG A 40 2.55 14.34 4.73
N LEU A 41 2.60 13.49 3.70
CA LEU A 41 2.54 12.04 3.89
C LEU A 41 3.76 11.58 4.69
N SER A 42 3.53 11.05 5.88
CA SER A 42 4.57 10.50 6.75
C SER A 42 4.65 8.99 6.59
N SER A 43 3.53 8.27 6.76
CA SER A 43 3.51 6.82 6.58
C SER A 43 2.25 6.33 5.87
N VAL A 44 2.39 5.16 5.25
CA VAL A 44 1.32 4.40 4.59
C VAL A 44 1.34 2.99 5.14
N PHE A 45 0.19 2.52 5.61
CA PHE A 45 -0.03 1.10 5.86
C PHE A 45 -1.20 0.65 5.00
N ALA A 46 -1.02 -0.40 4.20
CA ALA A 46 -2.06 -0.99 3.37
C ALA A 46 -2.21 -2.47 3.68
N SER A 47 -3.44 -2.96 3.58
CA SER A 47 -3.77 -4.37 3.68
C SER A 47 -4.76 -4.72 2.58
N VAL A 48 -4.44 -5.77 1.83
CA VAL A 48 -5.35 -6.34 0.81
C VAL A 48 -5.65 -7.77 1.16
N ARG A 49 -6.94 -8.10 1.24
CA ARG A 49 -7.44 -9.46 1.43
C ARG A 49 -8.26 -9.87 0.21
N THR A 50 -7.99 -11.04 -0.33
CA THR A 50 -8.68 -11.63 -1.48
C THR A 50 -8.96 -13.12 -1.23
N PRO A 51 -9.99 -13.71 -1.87
CA PRO A 51 -10.29 -15.15 -1.72
C PRO A 51 -9.18 -16.09 -2.20
N GLY A 52 -8.39 -15.65 -3.18
CA GLY A 52 -7.25 -16.38 -3.72
C GLY A 52 -5.96 -15.57 -3.62
N PRO A 53 -4.84 -16.09 -4.18
CA PRO A 53 -3.56 -15.39 -4.20
C PRO A 53 -3.64 -13.97 -4.77
N VAL A 54 -2.90 -13.04 -4.16
CA VAL A 54 -2.93 -11.61 -4.53
C VAL A 54 -2.29 -11.37 -5.91
N ASP A 55 -1.25 -12.12 -6.27
CA ASP A 55 -0.64 -12.09 -7.62
C ASP A 55 -1.61 -12.53 -8.73
N GLY A 56 -2.61 -13.34 -8.39
CA GLY A 56 -3.72 -13.71 -9.26
C GLY A 56 -4.84 -12.66 -9.37
N SER A 57 -4.78 -11.55 -8.61
CA SER A 57 -5.80 -10.50 -8.61
C SER A 57 -5.25 -9.18 -9.19
N PRO A 58 -5.60 -8.84 -10.45
CA PRO A 58 -5.16 -7.58 -11.07
C PRO A 58 -5.56 -6.34 -10.26
N ALA A 59 -6.74 -6.36 -9.64
CA ALA A 59 -7.22 -5.25 -8.81
C ALA A 59 -6.36 -5.09 -7.55
N ALA A 60 -5.98 -6.18 -6.89
CA ALA A 60 -5.12 -6.15 -5.72
C ALA A 60 -3.71 -5.66 -6.05
N MET A 61 -3.14 -6.14 -7.15
CA MET A 61 -1.83 -5.68 -7.63
C MET A 61 -1.83 -4.20 -8.00
N ALA A 62 -2.86 -3.73 -8.70
CA ALA A 62 -3.01 -2.31 -9.04
C ALA A 62 -3.15 -1.45 -7.79
N TYR A 63 -3.93 -1.90 -6.80
CA TYR A 63 -4.12 -1.19 -5.54
C TYR A 63 -2.82 -1.04 -4.75
N LEU A 64 -2.08 -2.15 -4.56
CA LEU A 64 -0.79 -2.13 -3.87
C LEU A 64 0.23 -1.24 -4.57
N SER A 65 0.32 -1.32 -5.90
CA SER A 65 1.26 -0.51 -6.69
C SER A 65 0.95 0.98 -6.60
N TRP A 66 -0.34 1.34 -6.67
CA TRP A 66 -0.79 2.72 -6.52
C TRP A 66 -0.52 3.30 -5.13
N LEU A 67 -0.65 2.50 -4.06
CA LEU A 67 -0.31 2.97 -2.73
C LEU A 67 1.21 3.08 -2.52
N ALA A 68 1.98 2.16 -3.12
CA ALA A 68 3.42 2.15 -3.03
C ALA A 68 4.06 3.39 -3.67
N GLU A 69 3.49 3.93 -4.74
CA GLU A 69 4.01 5.13 -5.41
C GLU A 69 3.66 6.45 -4.71
N LEU A 70 2.78 6.47 -3.70
CA LEU A 70 2.29 7.71 -3.08
C LEU A 70 3.40 8.70 -2.64
N PRO A 71 4.53 8.25 -2.04
CA PRO A 71 5.60 9.18 -1.68
C PRO A 71 6.28 9.85 -2.88
N PHE A 72 6.15 9.27 -4.06
CA PHE A 72 6.92 9.60 -5.26
C PHE A 72 6.07 9.79 -6.51
N ALA A 73 4.77 10.10 -6.37
CA ALA A 73 3.83 10.14 -7.51
C ALA A 73 4.25 11.10 -8.66
N GLY A 74 5.17 12.04 -8.41
CA GLY A 74 5.75 12.93 -9.42
C GLY A 74 7.06 12.43 -10.09
N ASP A 75 7.71 11.40 -9.55
CA ASP A 75 8.99 10.87 -10.05
C ASP A 75 8.79 9.53 -10.76
N ARG A 76 8.70 9.57 -12.09
CA ARG A 76 8.45 8.38 -12.91
C ARG A 76 9.53 7.30 -12.78
N ALA A 77 10.78 7.67 -12.51
CA ALA A 77 11.86 6.70 -12.40
C ALA A 77 11.71 5.90 -11.10
N VAL A 78 11.45 6.59 -9.99
CA VAL A 78 11.23 5.94 -8.68
C VAL A 78 9.93 5.14 -8.68
N VAL A 79 8.86 5.64 -9.31
CA VAL A 79 7.60 4.87 -9.45
C VAL A 79 7.82 3.53 -10.14
N ALA A 80 8.59 3.50 -11.24
CA ALA A 80 8.89 2.25 -11.95
C ALA A 80 9.70 1.27 -11.08
N GLU A 81 10.66 1.76 -10.30
CA GLU A 81 11.41 0.95 -9.34
C GLU A 81 10.49 0.35 -8.27
N VAL A 82 9.62 1.17 -7.68
CA VAL A 82 8.66 0.74 -6.65
C VAL A 82 7.69 -0.31 -7.19
N HIS A 83 7.12 -0.10 -8.38
CA HIS A 83 6.21 -1.07 -9.01
C HIS A 83 6.89 -2.42 -9.22
N ARG A 84 8.12 -2.42 -9.74
CA ARG A 84 8.92 -3.64 -9.90
C ARG A 84 9.20 -4.29 -8.54
N TRP A 85 9.49 -3.51 -7.51
CA TRP A 85 9.76 -4.00 -6.17
C TRP A 85 8.53 -4.72 -5.56
N VAL A 86 7.35 -4.12 -5.68
CA VAL A 86 6.07 -4.69 -5.22
C VAL A 86 5.75 -5.97 -5.98
N LEU A 87 5.82 -5.94 -7.31
CA LEU A 87 5.55 -7.11 -8.16
C LEU A 87 6.39 -8.31 -7.72
N VAL A 88 7.72 -8.14 -7.64
CA VAL A 88 8.63 -9.20 -7.23
C VAL A 88 8.30 -9.73 -5.84
N GLY A 89 7.96 -8.86 -4.89
CA GLY A 89 7.65 -9.25 -3.51
C GLY A 89 6.34 -10.03 -3.38
N VAL A 90 5.29 -9.64 -4.13
CA VAL A 90 4.01 -10.35 -4.12
C VAL A 90 4.16 -11.70 -4.82
N THR A 91 4.77 -11.75 -6.01
CA THR A 91 4.94 -13.00 -6.78
C THR A 91 5.84 -14.01 -6.07
N ALA A 92 6.82 -13.55 -5.29
CA ALA A 92 7.68 -14.44 -4.53
C ALA A 92 6.98 -15.05 -3.29
N GLN A 93 5.80 -14.54 -2.92
CA GLN A 93 5.04 -14.93 -1.72
C GLN A 93 5.91 -14.98 -0.46
N LYS A 94 6.82 -14.01 -0.34
CA LYS A 94 7.76 -13.89 0.76
C LYS A 94 7.79 -12.45 1.24
N GLY A 95 7.84 -12.31 2.56
CA GLY A 95 8.06 -11.01 3.17
C GLY A 95 9.34 -10.37 2.67
N ARG A 96 9.28 -9.07 2.36
CA ARG A 96 10.40 -8.29 1.82
C ARG A 96 10.47 -6.95 2.51
N THR A 97 11.67 -6.56 2.95
CA THR A 97 11.95 -5.21 3.42
C THR A 97 13.03 -4.59 2.56
N GLY A 98 12.86 -3.33 2.18
CA GLY A 98 13.78 -2.60 1.32
C GLY A 98 13.77 -1.11 1.62
N ARG A 99 14.76 -0.39 1.08
CA ARG A 99 14.83 1.06 1.14
C ARG A 99 14.76 1.60 -0.28
N ILE A 100 13.87 2.57 -0.51
CA ILE A 100 13.71 3.24 -1.80
C ILE A 100 13.58 4.74 -1.50
N SER A 101 14.52 5.53 -2.01
CA SER A 101 14.51 7.00 -1.97
C SER A 101 14.11 7.63 -0.62
N GLY A 102 14.71 7.14 0.47
CA GLY A 102 14.49 7.68 1.82
C GLY A 102 13.31 7.08 2.59
N TYR A 103 12.61 6.10 2.03
CA TYR A 103 11.55 5.36 2.74
C TYR A 103 11.92 3.89 2.91
N ARG A 104 11.47 3.30 4.01
CA ARG A 104 11.48 1.86 4.25
C ARG A 104 10.17 1.28 3.75
N TYR A 105 10.27 0.32 2.84
CA TYR A 105 9.15 -0.47 2.35
C TYR A 105 9.20 -1.84 3.02
N THR A 106 8.08 -2.28 3.58
CA THR A 106 7.90 -3.63 4.12
C THR A 106 6.67 -4.25 3.50
N LEU A 107 6.83 -5.37 2.82
CA LEU A 107 5.76 -6.17 2.25
C LEU A 107 5.70 -7.49 3.03
N ASP A 108 4.53 -7.89 3.53
CA ASP A 108 4.31 -9.24 4.04
C ASP A 108 3.29 -9.94 3.15
N SER A 109 3.75 -10.95 2.41
CA SER A 109 2.96 -11.78 1.48
C SER A 109 3.06 -13.28 1.80
N GLY A 110 3.75 -13.67 2.89
CA GLY A 110 4.20 -15.06 3.10
C GLY A 110 3.39 -15.87 4.10
N ARG A 111 2.44 -15.27 4.83
CA ARG A 111 1.73 -15.97 5.93
C ARG A 111 0.42 -16.62 5.53
N ARG A 112 -0.31 -16.04 4.57
CA ARG A 112 -1.62 -16.54 4.11
C ARG A 112 -1.78 -16.22 2.62
N ALA A 113 -2.13 -17.23 1.83
CA ALA A 113 -2.55 -17.00 0.45
C ALA A 113 -3.74 -16.02 0.46
N GLY A 114 -3.64 -14.95 -0.32
CA GLY A 114 -4.68 -13.92 -0.42
C GLY A 114 -4.65 -12.84 0.65
N HIS A 115 -3.62 -12.74 1.49
CA HIS A 115 -3.41 -11.57 2.36
C HIS A 115 -2.03 -10.98 2.14
N VAL A 116 -1.99 -9.72 1.72
CA VAL A 116 -0.75 -8.95 1.60
C VAL A 116 -0.87 -7.65 2.39
N THR A 117 0.18 -7.31 3.15
CA THR A 117 0.32 -5.99 3.76
C THR A 117 1.52 -5.25 3.19
N LEU A 118 1.42 -3.92 3.15
CA LEU A 118 2.47 -3.00 2.74
C LEU A 118 2.59 -1.90 3.78
N SER A 119 3.80 -1.70 4.33
CA SER A 119 4.14 -0.54 5.16
C SER A 119 5.18 0.30 4.45
N ILE A 120 5.00 1.61 4.49
CA ILE A 120 5.91 2.62 3.95
C ILE A 120 6.13 3.65 5.05
N ASP A 121 7.36 3.72 5.53
CA ASP A 121 7.72 4.57 6.66
C ASP A 121 8.95 5.41 6.30
N PRO A 122 9.08 6.67 6.79
CA PRO A 122 10.27 7.46 6.57
C PRO A 122 11.47 6.74 7.16
N PHE A 123 12.57 6.70 6.42
CA PHE A 123 13.81 6.19 6.96
C PHE A 123 14.47 7.29 7.79
N THR A 124 14.27 7.27 9.11
CA THR A 124 15.06 8.10 10.03
C THR A 124 16.42 7.43 10.24
N THR A 125 17.49 8.08 9.78
CA THR A 125 18.89 7.74 10.13
C THR A 125 19.20 8.15 11.56
#